data_AF-A0A0C9VJ18-F1
#
_entry.id   AF-A0A0C9VJ18-F1
#
_cell.length_a   1.000
_cell.length_b   1.000
_cell.length_c   1.000
_cell.angle_alpha   90.00
_cell.angle_beta   90.00
_cell.angle_gamma   90.00
#
_symmetry.space_group_name_H-M   'P 1'
#
loop_
_entity.id
_entity.type
_entity.pdbx_description
1 polymer ?
#
loop_
_entity_poly.entity_id
_entity_poly.type
_entity_poly.pdbx_seq_one_letter_code
_entity_poly.pdbx_strand_id
1 'polypeptide(L)'
;HNFPIEPTTDTLSFYVVYMCHHLRPATVGTSLSGICHLLEPYYPNVREAHFSPMVSRSLAGMKKLRGLQPTNRKRALTHEDLLVITGHLATNPSYEDHLFIAMLLTGFFSLLRLGELNFPDNVRKCSFKKITMHHTLSLKTTHFSFILPYHKADCFYAGNIVIIEALPHSPIDPLLHMLSYLSECDSSFLLLPTLWLTLQGLPPTY
;
A
#
# COMPACT_ATOMS: atom_id res chain seq x y z
N HIS A 1 25.83 16.93 26.64
CA HIS A 1 26.52 15.68 26.25
C HIS A 1 27.72 15.88 25.29
N ASN A 2 28.14 17.10 24.89
CA ASN A 2 29.36 17.35 24.10
C ASN A 2 29.62 16.39 22.92
N PHE A 3 28.57 15.89 22.28
CA PHE A 3 28.71 15.05 21.11
C PHE A 3 29.06 15.91 19.89
N PRO A 4 29.86 15.38 18.94
CA PRO A 4 30.06 16.04 17.67
C PRO A 4 28.73 16.22 16.94
N ILE A 5 28.60 17.31 16.19
CA ILE A 5 27.41 17.60 15.38
C ILE A 5 27.34 16.62 14.20
N GLU A 6 28.50 16.26 13.63
CA GLU A 6 28.60 15.23 12.60
C GLU A 6 28.35 13.84 13.23
N PRO A 7 27.41 13.04 12.68
CA PRO A 7 27.17 11.71 13.19
C PRO A 7 28.38 10.80 12.99
N THR A 8 28.93 10.31 14.09
CA THR A 8 30.00 9.32 14.12
C THR A 8 29.45 7.93 14.40
N THR A 9 30.27 6.91 14.13
CA THR A 9 30.00 5.51 14.49
C THR A 9 29.51 5.34 15.94
N ASP A 10 30.15 6.03 16.89
CA ASP A 10 29.78 5.97 18.30
C ASP A 10 28.41 6.60 18.57
N THR A 11 28.16 7.79 18.01
CA THR A 11 26.86 8.47 18.20
C THR A 11 25.70 7.66 17.63
N LEU A 12 25.89 7.02 16.46
CA LEU A 12 24.88 6.15 15.86
C LEU A 12 24.69 4.86 16.69
N SER A 13 25.76 4.29 17.23
CA SER A 13 25.71 3.14 18.13
C SER A 13 24.92 3.46 19.42
N PHE A 14 25.20 4.60 20.05
CA PHE A 14 24.47 5.07 21.22
C PHE A 14 23.01 5.36 20.91
N TYR A 15 22.73 5.98 19.76
CA TYR A 15 21.36 6.17 19.28
C TYR A 15 20.62 4.83 19.16
N VAL A 16 21.26 3.81 18.56
CA VAL A 16 20.65 2.47 18.43
C VAL A 16 20.31 1.89 19.80
N VAL A 17 21.27 1.88 20.73
CA VAL A 17 21.06 1.33 22.07
C VAL A 17 19.93 2.08 22.78
N TYR A 18 20.02 3.41 22.85
CA TYR A 18 19.03 4.28 23.49
C TYR A 18 17.64 4.10 22.89
N MET A 19 17.49 4.20 21.57
CA MET A 19 16.19 4.08 20.92
C MET A 19 15.61 2.67 21.02
N CYS A 20 16.43 1.63 21.08
CA CYS A 20 15.94 0.26 21.31
C CYS A 20 15.40 0.05 22.73
N HIS A 21 15.60 0.98 23.67
CA HIS A 21 14.87 0.98 24.94
C HIS A 21 13.40 1.40 24.79
N HIS A 22 13.11 2.25 23.80
CA HIS A 22 11.81 2.87 23.59
C HIS A 22 11.03 2.27 22.41
N LEU A 23 11.75 1.72 21.41
CA LEU A 23 11.20 1.20 20.16
C LEU A 23 11.73 -0.22 19.89
N ARG A 24 11.01 -0.94 19.04
CA ARG A 24 11.48 -2.26 18.57
C ARG A 24 12.78 -2.11 17.77
N PRO A 25 13.78 -2.98 17.99
CA PRO A 25 15.05 -2.91 17.26
C PRO A 25 14.91 -2.93 15.73
N ALA A 26 13.89 -3.62 15.20
CA ALA A 26 13.60 -3.62 13.77
C ALA A 26 13.19 -2.21 13.27
N THR A 27 12.34 -1.52 14.03
CA THR A 27 11.93 -0.14 13.74
C THR A 27 13.12 0.81 13.82
N VAL A 28 13.97 0.68 14.85
CA VAL A 28 15.17 1.51 15.01
C VAL A 28 16.11 1.36 13.81
N GLY A 29 16.34 0.14 13.33
CA GLY A 29 17.17 -0.09 12.14
C GLY A 29 16.63 0.61 10.88
N THR A 30 15.32 0.52 10.64
CA THR A 30 14.68 1.20 9.50
C THR A 30 14.72 2.72 9.63
N SER A 31 14.40 3.25 10.82
CA SER A 31 14.46 4.69 11.08
C SER A 31 15.87 5.23 10.94
N LEU A 32 16.87 4.51 11.45
CA LEU A 32 18.28 4.87 11.33
C LEU A 32 18.71 4.97 9.86
N SER A 33 18.32 4.01 9.01
CA SER A 33 18.58 4.06 7.57
C SER A 33 17.97 5.31 6.92
N GLY A 34 16.74 5.67 7.32
CA GLY A 34 16.06 6.88 6.86
C GLY A 34 16.75 8.18 7.33
N ILE A 35 17.18 8.23 8.59
CA ILE A 35 17.93 9.37 9.14
C ILE A 35 19.24 9.55 8.39
N CYS A 36 20.00 8.47 8.16
CA CYS A 36 21.26 8.55 7.43
C CYS A 36 21.07 9.03 5.99
N HIS A 37 20.00 8.58 5.31
CA HIS A 37 19.66 9.06 3.97
C HIS A 37 19.34 10.57 3.93
N LEU A 38 18.63 11.09 4.94
CA LEU A 38 18.34 12.52 5.03
C LEU A 38 19.57 13.37 5.38
N LEU A 39 20.51 12.79 6.14
CA LEU A 39 21.74 13.46 6.56
C LEU A 39 22.87 13.39 5.52
N GLU A 40 22.84 12.42 4.60
CA GLU A 40 23.87 12.19 3.58
C GLU A 40 24.24 13.46 2.77
N PRO A 41 23.31 14.35 2.39
CA PRO A 41 23.66 15.60 1.71
C PRO A 41 24.48 16.60 2.54
N TYR A 42 24.37 16.54 3.88
CA TYR A 42 25.04 17.47 4.80
C TYR A 42 26.28 16.85 5.46
N TYR A 43 26.27 15.53 5.66
CA TYR A 43 27.33 14.77 6.31
C TYR A 43 27.64 13.53 5.44
N PRO A 44 28.51 13.65 4.43
CA PRO A 44 28.76 12.56 3.46
C PRO A 44 29.24 11.25 4.12
N ASN A 45 29.97 11.37 5.24
CA ASN A 45 30.54 10.23 5.97
C ASN A 45 29.50 9.47 6.81
N VAL A 46 28.28 10.01 6.99
CA VAL A 46 27.22 9.37 7.81
C VAL A 46 26.90 7.96 7.33
N ARG A 47 27.01 7.73 6.01
CA ARG A 47 26.74 6.44 5.39
C ARG A 47 27.81 5.41 5.77
N GLU A 48 29.09 5.80 5.76
CA GLU A 48 30.18 4.95 6.22
C GLU A 48 30.05 4.62 7.71
N ALA A 49 29.75 5.63 8.54
CA ALA A 49 29.49 5.44 9.96
C ALA A 49 28.30 4.49 10.22
N HIS A 50 27.22 4.60 9.43
CA HIS A 50 26.05 3.72 9.51
C HIS A 50 26.38 2.26 9.18
N PHE A 51 27.19 2.04 8.13
CA PHE A 51 27.60 0.70 7.71
C PHE A 51 28.77 0.13 8.53
N SER A 52 29.26 0.87 9.53
CA SER A 52 30.34 0.40 10.38
C SER A 52 29.96 -0.91 11.11
N PRO A 53 30.95 -1.78 11.38
CA PRO A 53 30.72 -3.00 12.15
C PRO A 53 30.15 -2.75 13.54
N MET A 54 30.46 -1.61 14.14
CA MET A 54 29.98 -1.26 15.48
C MET A 54 28.47 -1.03 15.50
N VAL A 55 27.94 -0.18 14.62
CA VAL A 55 26.49 0.09 14.52
C VAL A 55 25.74 -1.20 14.18
N SER A 56 26.27 -1.98 13.25
CA SER A 56 25.69 -3.27 12.86
C SER A 56 25.64 -4.27 14.02
N ARG A 57 26.72 -4.39 14.79
CA ARG A 57 26.79 -5.26 15.98
C ARG A 57 25.89 -4.77 17.10
N SER A 58 25.81 -3.47 17.36
CA SER A 58 24.90 -2.88 18.34
C SER A 58 23.44 -3.19 17.99
N LEU A 59 23.06 -3.03 16.71
CA LEU A 59 21.71 -3.35 16.26
C LEU A 59 21.41 -4.85 16.37
N ALA A 60 22.37 -5.71 16.01
CA ALA A 60 22.25 -7.17 16.17
C ALA A 60 22.12 -7.58 17.65
N GLY A 61 22.92 -6.97 18.53
CA GLY A 61 22.84 -7.15 19.98
C GLY A 61 21.48 -6.76 20.53
N MET A 62 20.98 -5.58 20.17
CA MET A 62 19.65 -5.11 20.58
C MET A 62 18.53 -5.99 20.02
N LYS A 63 18.65 -6.48 18.78
CA LYS A 63 17.72 -7.48 18.22
C LYS A 63 17.75 -8.80 19.01
N LYS A 64 18.91 -9.27 19.46
CA LYS A 64 18.99 -10.49 20.30
C LYS A 64 18.39 -10.27 21.69
N LEU A 65 18.65 -9.12 22.31
CA LEU A 65 18.19 -8.80 23.66
C LEU A 65 16.70 -8.45 23.72
N ARG A 66 16.17 -7.76 22.70
CA ARG A 66 14.82 -7.16 22.70
C ARG A 66 13.95 -7.50 21.49
N GLY A 67 14.46 -8.26 20.53
CA GLY A 67 13.74 -8.65 19.31
C GLY A 67 12.86 -9.89 19.46
N LEU A 68 12.91 -10.58 20.60
CA LEU A 68 12.10 -11.76 20.93
C LEU A 68 10.60 -11.45 21.20
N GLN A 69 10.10 -10.30 20.76
CA GLN A 69 8.66 -10.05 20.82
C GLN A 69 7.97 -10.85 19.72
N PRO A 70 6.92 -11.63 20.03
CA PRO A 70 6.15 -12.36 19.03
C PRO A 70 5.63 -11.39 17.97
N THR A 71 5.70 -11.80 16.71
CA THR A 71 5.18 -11.00 15.61
C THR A 71 3.67 -10.93 15.74
N ASN A 72 3.14 -9.86 16.32
CA ASN A 72 1.70 -9.62 16.37
C ASN A 72 1.24 -9.19 14.96
N ARG A 73 0.67 -10.14 14.21
CA ARG A 73 0.06 -9.87 12.91
C ARG A 73 -1.42 -9.59 13.14
N LYS A 74 -1.93 -8.50 12.53
CA LYS A 74 -3.38 -8.29 12.44
C LYS A 74 -4.01 -9.48 11.70
N ARG A 75 -5.22 -9.87 12.11
CA ARG A 75 -6.00 -10.90 11.41
C ARG A 75 -6.17 -10.48 9.95
N ALA A 76 -5.94 -11.40 9.02
CA ALA A 76 -6.21 -11.16 7.61
C ALA A 76 -7.72 -11.00 7.38
N LEU A 77 -8.08 -10.27 6.33
CA LEU A 77 -9.46 -10.24 5.85
C LEU A 77 -9.84 -11.62 5.33
N THR A 78 -11.04 -12.10 5.64
CA THR A 78 -11.53 -13.42 5.21
C THR A 78 -12.75 -13.29 4.30
N HIS A 79 -13.14 -14.39 3.65
CA HIS A 79 -14.39 -14.46 2.89
C HIS A 79 -15.62 -14.15 3.76
N GLU A 80 -15.64 -14.59 5.01
CA GLU A 80 -16.73 -14.30 5.95
C GLU A 80 -16.85 -12.79 6.21
N ASP A 81 -15.72 -12.10 6.34
CA ASP A 81 -15.73 -10.64 6.50
C ASP A 81 -16.31 -9.95 5.27
N LEU A 82 -15.98 -10.41 4.06
CA LEU A 82 -16.56 -9.88 2.81
C LEU A 82 -18.07 -10.12 2.73
N LEU A 83 -18.55 -11.28 3.16
CA LEU A 83 -19.98 -11.59 3.20
C LEU A 83 -20.73 -10.65 4.15
N VAL A 84 -20.16 -10.38 5.33
CA VAL A 84 -20.76 -9.45 6.29
C VAL A 84 -20.80 -8.03 5.73
N ILE A 85 -19.70 -7.56 5.12
CA ILE A 85 -19.62 -6.20 4.55
C ILE A 85 -20.61 -6.04 3.39
N THR A 86 -20.61 -6.97 2.43
CA THR A 86 -21.53 -6.93 1.28
C THR A 86 -22.98 -7.04 1.72
N GLY A 87 -23.30 -7.91 2.68
CA GLY A 87 -24.65 -8.02 3.24
C GLY A 87 -25.13 -6.74 3.93
N HIS A 88 -24.25 -6.04 4.65
CA HIS A 88 -24.59 -4.77 5.29
C HIS A 88 -24.87 -3.66 4.28
N LEU A 89 -24.09 -3.60 3.20
CA LEU A 89 -24.20 -2.54 2.18
C LEU A 89 -25.23 -2.84 1.09
N ALA A 90 -25.78 -4.05 1.01
CA ALA A 90 -26.77 -4.44 0.01
C ALA A 90 -28.16 -3.76 0.18
N THR A 91 -28.42 -3.12 1.32
CA THR A 91 -29.73 -2.49 1.59
C THR A 91 -29.76 -1.09 1.00
N ASN A 92 -30.15 -0.95 -0.27
CA ASN A 92 -30.15 0.29 -1.06
C ASN A 92 -28.74 0.93 -1.18
N PRO A 93 -27.81 0.28 -1.89
CA PRO A 93 -26.46 0.78 -2.05
C PRO A 93 -26.44 2.14 -2.76
N SER A 94 -25.68 3.08 -2.20
CA SER A 94 -25.33 4.32 -2.89
C SER A 94 -24.21 4.09 -3.90
N TYR A 95 -23.96 5.08 -4.76
CA TYR A 95 -22.82 5.06 -5.69
C TYR A 95 -21.48 4.76 -4.99
N GLU A 96 -21.24 5.38 -3.83
CA GLU A 96 -20.01 5.17 -3.06
C GLU A 96 -19.95 3.76 -2.47
N ASP A 97 -21.09 3.15 -2.15
CA ASP A 97 -21.13 1.76 -1.69
C ASP A 97 -20.79 0.80 -2.83
N HIS A 98 -21.31 1.04 -4.04
CA HIS A 98 -20.93 0.27 -5.23
C HIS A 98 -19.43 0.39 -5.54
N LEU A 99 -18.89 1.61 -5.52
CA LEU A 99 -17.46 1.86 -5.69
C LEU A 99 -16.64 1.12 -4.63
N PHE A 100 -17.00 1.27 -3.36
CA PHE A 100 -16.27 0.65 -2.25
C PHE A 100 -16.28 -0.88 -2.34
N ILE A 101 -17.44 -1.51 -2.60
CA ILE A 101 -17.54 -2.96 -2.73
C ILE A 101 -16.73 -3.44 -3.95
N ALA A 102 -16.86 -2.79 -5.10
CA ALA A 102 -16.13 -3.16 -6.30
C ALA A 102 -14.61 -3.08 -6.07
N MET A 103 -14.11 -2.03 -5.42
CA MET A 103 -12.70 -1.88 -5.07
C MET A 103 -12.25 -2.91 -4.03
N LEU A 104 -13.06 -3.17 -2.99
CA LEU A 104 -12.76 -4.13 -1.93
C LEU A 104 -12.58 -5.54 -2.50
N LEU A 105 -13.56 -6.01 -3.29
CA LEU A 105 -13.53 -7.34 -3.89
C LEU A 105 -12.41 -7.44 -4.93
N THR A 106 -12.24 -6.41 -5.77
CA THR A 106 -11.12 -6.35 -6.71
C THR A 106 -9.80 -6.50 -5.96
N GLY A 107 -9.55 -5.67 -4.94
CA GLY A 107 -8.32 -5.70 -4.16
C GLY A 107 -8.08 -7.02 -3.45
N PHE A 108 -9.13 -7.62 -2.90
CA PHE A 108 -9.04 -8.92 -2.23
C PHE A 108 -8.69 -10.05 -3.20
N PHE A 109 -9.43 -10.21 -4.30
CA PHE A 109 -9.24 -11.33 -5.23
C PHE A 109 -8.01 -11.19 -6.11
N SER A 110 -7.56 -9.97 -6.39
CA SER A 110 -6.30 -9.73 -7.13
C SER A 110 -5.09 -9.48 -6.24
N LEU A 111 -5.27 -9.49 -4.91
CA LEU A 111 -4.23 -9.21 -3.92
C LEU A 111 -3.55 -7.85 -4.11
N LEU A 112 -4.30 -6.87 -4.63
CA LEU A 112 -3.79 -5.51 -4.82
C LEU A 112 -3.64 -4.79 -3.49
N ARG A 113 -2.63 -3.93 -3.43
CA ARG A 113 -2.43 -3.00 -2.32
C ARG A 113 -3.39 -1.84 -2.46
N LEU A 114 -3.73 -1.22 -1.33
CA LEU A 114 -4.57 -0.02 -1.32
C LEU A 114 -4.00 1.10 -2.22
N GLY A 115 -2.67 1.26 -2.24
CA GLY A 115 -2.02 2.26 -3.10
C GLY A 115 -2.00 1.94 -4.61
N GLU A 116 -2.52 0.78 -5.02
CA GLU A 116 -2.75 0.40 -6.42
C GLU A 116 -4.20 0.66 -6.85
N LEU A 117 -5.12 0.84 -5.88
CA LEU A 117 -6.53 1.16 -6.11
C LEU A 117 -6.86 2.64 -5.87
N ASN A 118 -6.09 3.31 -5.00
CA ASN A 118 -6.36 4.68 -4.57
C ASN A 118 -5.28 5.65 -5.04
N PHE A 119 -5.63 6.93 -5.04
CA PHE A 119 -4.73 8.03 -5.32
C PHE A 119 -4.14 8.60 -4.02
N PRO A 120 -2.84 8.91 -3.93
CA PRO A 120 -2.27 9.44 -2.70
C PRO A 120 -2.82 10.83 -2.34
N ASP A 121 -3.11 11.09 -1.06
CA ASP A 121 -3.47 12.45 -0.60
C ASP A 121 -2.33 13.47 -0.79
N ASN A 122 -1.09 12.98 -0.73
CA ASN A 122 0.08 13.84 -0.90
C ASN A 122 0.32 14.14 -2.38
N VAL A 123 0.00 15.37 -2.78
CA VAL A 123 0.18 15.91 -4.15
C VAL A 123 1.56 15.63 -4.75
N ARG A 124 2.64 15.62 -3.94
CA ARG A 124 4.00 15.33 -4.43
C ARG A 124 4.22 13.88 -4.85
N LYS A 125 3.37 12.96 -4.37
CA LYS A 125 3.40 11.53 -4.70
C LYS A 125 2.38 11.15 -5.78
N CYS A 126 1.47 12.07 -6.11
CA CYS A 126 0.46 11.89 -7.15
C CYS A 126 1.11 11.69 -8.51
N SER A 127 0.65 10.66 -9.22
CA SER A 127 1.08 10.39 -10.58
C SER A 127 -0.03 9.69 -11.34
N PHE A 128 -0.50 10.31 -12.41
CA PHE A 128 -1.49 9.71 -13.32
C PHE A 128 -0.98 8.43 -13.99
N LYS A 129 0.35 8.24 -14.05
CA LYS A 129 0.97 6.99 -14.55
C LYS A 129 0.72 5.79 -13.63
N LYS A 130 0.22 6.00 -12.41
CA LYS A 130 -0.08 4.94 -11.44
C LYS A 130 -1.57 4.63 -11.34
N ILE A 131 -2.41 5.37 -12.06
CA ILE A 131 -3.86 5.22 -12.01
C ILE A 131 -4.31 4.17 -13.02
N THR A 132 -5.11 3.22 -12.56
CA THR A 132 -5.78 2.24 -13.43
C THR A 132 -6.80 2.95 -14.32
N MET A 133 -6.68 2.74 -15.62
CA MET A 133 -7.50 3.43 -16.62
C MET A 133 -8.70 2.59 -17.05
N HIS A 134 -9.85 3.23 -17.21
CA HIS A 134 -11.11 2.62 -17.61
C HIS A 134 -10.99 1.87 -18.95
N HIS A 135 -10.36 2.49 -19.96
CA HIS A 135 -10.20 1.89 -21.29
C HIS A 135 -9.36 0.60 -21.32
N THR A 136 -8.61 0.28 -20.24
CA THR A 136 -7.85 -0.96 -20.15
C THR A 136 -8.69 -2.13 -19.65
N LEU A 137 -9.90 -1.86 -19.17
CA LEU A 137 -10.84 -2.85 -18.70
C LEU A 137 -11.40 -3.67 -19.87
N SER A 138 -11.32 -5.00 -19.72
CA SER A 138 -11.94 -5.96 -20.61
C SER A 138 -12.89 -6.83 -19.80
N LEU A 139 -14.18 -6.72 -20.10
CA LEU A 139 -15.25 -7.51 -19.47
C LEU A 139 -15.55 -8.76 -20.30
N LYS A 140 -15.67 -9.90 -19.64
CA LYS A 140 -16.15 -11.16 -20.22
C LYS A 140 -17.18 -11.78 -19.29
N THR A 141 -17.88 -12.79 -19.78
CA THR A 141 -18.91 -13.49 -19.00
C THR A 141 -18.38 -14.23 -17.77
N THR A 142 -17.09 -14.59 -17.78
CA THR A 142 -16.47 -15.40 -16.70
C THR A 142 -15.43 -14.66 -15.87
N HIS A 143 -15.01 -13.48 -16.30
CA HIS A 143 -13.98 -12.69 -15.62
C HIS A 143 -13.98 -11.27 -16.15
N PHE A 144 -13.28 -10.39 -15.42
CA PHE A 144 -12.83 -9.13 -15.95
C PHE A 144 -11.32 -9.01 -15.78
N SER A 145 -10.72 -8.16 -16.61
CA SER A 145 -9.29 -7.89 -16.55
C SER A 145 -8.99 -6.44 -16.84
N PHE A 146 -7.91 -5.90 -16.29
CA PHE A 146 -7.42 -4.56 -16.58
C PHE A 146 -5.91 -4.49 -16.48
N ILE A 147 -5.32 -3.41 -16.98
CA ILE A 147 -3.88 -3.17 -16.89
C ILE A 147 -3.60 -2.36 -15.62
N LEU A 148 -2.84 -2.94 -14.70
CA LEU A 148 -2.23 -2.23 -13.59
C LEU A 148 -0.94 -1.57 -14.09
N PRO A 149 -0.87 -0.24 -14.18
CA PRO A 149 0.24 0.46 -14.84
C PRO A 149 1.52 0.49 -14.00
N TYR A 150 1.41 0.35 -12.68
CA TYR A 150 2.57 0.38 -11.79
C TYR A 150 2.36 -0.45 -10.53
N HIS A 151 3.41 -1.18 -10.16
CA HIS A 151 3.56 -1.78 -8.84
C HIS A 151 5.01 -1.61 -8.38
N LYS A 152 5.24 -1.54 -7.05
CA LYS A 152 6.57 -1.30 -6.46
C LYS A 152 7.66 -2.29 -6.89
N ALA A 153 7.32 -3.53 -7.27
CA ALA A 153 8.29 -4.50 -7.77
C ALA A 153 8.39 -4.56 -9.31
N ASP A 154 7.61 -3.77 -10.04
CA ASP A 154 7.75 -3.62 -11.48
C ASP A 154 8.87 -2.62 -11.78
N CYS A 155 10.09 -3.14 -11.94
CA CYS A 155 11.26 -2.33 -12.28
C CYS A 155 11.28 -1.86 -13.73
N PHE A 156 10.52 -2.52 -14.62
CA PHE A 156 10.52 -2.24 -16.06
C PHE A 156 9.37 -1.35 -16.50
N TYR A 157 8.42 -1.02 -15.60
CA TYR A 157 7.22 -0.24 -15.90
C TYR A 157 6.41 -0.83 -17.07
N ALA A 158 6.46 -2.16 -17.22
CA ALA A 158 5.71 -2.86 -18.26
C ALA A 158 4.21 -2.90 -17.93
N GLY A 159 3.86 -2.70 -16.66
CA GLY A 159 2.53 -2.94 -16.15
C GLY A 159 2.24 -4.45 -16.03
N ASN A 160 1.13 -4.77 -15.38
CA ASN A 160 0.67 -6.16 -15.24
C ASN A 160 -0.81 -6.24 -15.64
N ILE A 161 -1.18 -7.34 -16.28
CA ILE A 161 -2.60 -7.64 -16.52
C ILE A 161 -3.13 -8.32 -15.27
N VAL A 162 -4.09 -7.69 -14.63
CA VAL A 162 -4.85 -8.27 -13.51
C VAL A 162 -6.06 -8.94 -14.09
N ILE A 163 -6.29 -10.21 -13.76
CA ILE A 163 -7.45 -10.99 -14.18
C ILE A 163 -8.16 -11.48 -12.92
N ILE A 164 -9.45 -11.21 -12.82
CA ILE A 164 -10.28 -11.61 -11.68
C ILE A 164 -11.45 -12.44 -12.21
N GLU A 165 -11.50 -13.68 -11.75
CA GLU A 165 -12.55 -14.61 -12.11
C GLU A 165 -13.86 -14.27 -11.40
N ALA A 166 -14.96 -14.46 -12.11
CA ALA A 166 -16.30 -14.38 -11.53
C ALA A 166 -16.50 -15.54 -10.54
N LEU A 167 -17.35 -15.30 -9.55
CA LEU A 167 -17.83 -16.33 -8.64
C LEU A 167 -19.35 -16.46 -8.78
N PRO A 168 -19.84 -17.14 -9.84
CA PRO A 168 -21.27 -17.24 -10.09
C PRO A 168 -22.02 -17.74 -8.86
N HIS A 169 -23.18 -17.14 -8.59
CA HIS A 169 -24.04 -17.46 -7.44
C HIS A 169 -23.47 -17.11 -6.06
N SER A 170 -22.32 -16.43 -6.01
CA SER A 170 -21.77 -15.91 -4.76
C SER A 170 -22.21 -14.46 -4.53
N PRO A 171 -22.64 -14.07 -3.31
CA PRO A 171 -22.95 -12.67 -2.99
C PRO A 171 -21.70 -11.77 -2.99
N ILE A 172 -20.50 -12.35 -2.99
CA ILE A 172 -19.21 -11.65 -3.10
C ILE A 172 -18.60 -11.82 -4.50
N ASP A 173 -19.42 -12.07 -5.52
CA ASP A 173 -18.97 -12.17 -6.91
C ASP A 173 -18.37 -10.83 -7.37
N PRO A 174 -17.04 -10.76 -7.59
CA PRO A 174 -16.39 -9.51 -7.96
C PRO A 174 -16.88 -9.00 -9.32
N LEU A 175 -17.25 -9.89 -10.25
CA LEU A 175 -17.75 -9.47 -11.57
C LEU A 175 -19.11 -8.79 -11.45
N LEU A 176 -20.02 -9.34 -10.66
CA LEU A 176 -21.34 -8.76 -10.42
C LEU A 176 -21.23 -7.33 -9.86
N HIS A 177 -20.44 -7.16 -8.80
CA HIS A 177 -20.27 -5.86 -8.15
C HIS A 177 -19.51 -4.86 -9.04
N MET A 178 -18.55 -5.34 -9.84
CA MET A 178 -17.88 -4.50 -10.83
C MET A 178 -18.86 -3.99 -11.89
N LEU A 179 -19.74 -4.85 -12.41
CA LEU A 179 -20.75 -4.44 -13.39
C LEU A 179 -21.75 -3.44 -12.82
N SER A 180 -22.21 -3.63 -11.56
CA SER A 180 -23.08 -2.67 -10.89
C SER A 180 -22.42 -1.29 -10.78
N TYR A 181 -21.16 -1.24 -10.32
CA TYR A 181 -20.39 -0.01 -10.26
C TYR A 181 -20.24 0.67 -11.63
N LEU A 182 -19.85 -0.08 -12.66
CA LEU A 182 -19.66 0.46 -14.01
C LEU A 182 -20.95 1.02 -14.61
N SER A 183 -22.09 0.39 -14.33
CA SER A 183 -23.38 0.87 -14.84
C SER A 183 -23.71 2.30 -14.36
N GLU A 184 -23.40 2.63 -13.11
CA GLU A 184 -23.58 3.98 -12.57
C GLU A 184 -22.43 4.91 -12.98
N CYS A 185 -21.19 4.40 -12.99
CA CYS A 185 -20.00 5.17 -13.37
C CYS A 185 -20.09 5.65 -14.83
N ASP A 186 -20.38 4.76 -15.77
CA ASP A 186 -20.49 5.10 -17.20
C ASP A 186 -21.66 6.04 -17.49
N SER A 187 -22.75 5.93 -16.72
CA SER A 187 -23.87 6.88 -16.83
C SER A 187 -23.52 8.30 -16.36
N SER A 188 -22.60 8.41 -15.41
CA SER A 188 -22.24 9.69 -14.77
C SER A 188 -20.99 10.32 -15.39
N PHE A 189 -20.04 9.51 -15.85
CA PHE A 189 -18.66 9.91 -16.13
C PHE A 189 -18.09 9.34 -17.45
N LEU A 190 -18.89 9.35 -18.52
CA LEU A 190 -18.52 8.79 -19.83
C LEU A 190 -17.14 9.23 -20.38
N LEU A 191 -16.69 10.44 -20.05
CA LEU A 191 -15.45 11.03 -20.59
C LEU A 191 -14.25 10.93 -19.65
N LEU A 192 -14.42 10.44 -18.42
CA LEU A 192 -13.31 10.36 -17.47
C LEU A 192 -12.53 9.05 -17.69
N PRO A 193 -11.19 9.12 -17.86
CA PRO A 193 -10.41 7.95 -18.24
C PRO A 193 -10.06 7.02 -17.08
N THR A 194 -10.30 7.44 -15.84
CA THR A 194 -9.93 6.69 -14.63
C THR A 194 -10.97 5.63 -14.31
N LEU A 195 -10.53 4.42 -13.93
CA LEU A 195 -11.45 3.33 -13.58
C LEU A 195 -12.19 3.58 -12.26
N TRP A 196 -11.50 4.04 -11.23
CA TRP A 196 -12.09 4.28 -9.90
C TRP A 196 -12.39 5.76 -9.72
N LEU A 197 -13.66 6.10 -9.66
CA LEU A 197 -14.15 7.47 -9.55
C LEU A 197 -15.20 7.56 -8.46
N THR A 198 -15.06 8.53 -7.56
CA THR A 198 -16.09 8.93 -6.61
C THR A 198 -17.21 9.70 -7.31
N LEU A 199 -18.30 9.99 -6.60
CA LEU A 199 -19.41 10.79 -7.11
C LEU A 199 -18.99 12.22 -7.51
N GLN A 200 -17.83 12.69 -7.06
CA GLN A 200 -17.27 13.98 -7.48
C GLN A 200 -16.43 13.88 -8.77
N GLY A 201 -16.32 12.71 -9.39
CA GLY A 201 -15.51 12.49 -10.58
C GLY A 201 -14.00 12.51 -10.30
N LEU A 202 -13.60 12.24 -9.07
CA LEU A 202 -12.20 12.19 -8.64
C LEU A 202 -11.81 10.76 -8.22
N PRO A 203 -10.54 10.37 -8.36
CA PRO A 203 -10.07 9.11 -7.82
C PRO A 203 -10.20 9.08 -6.28
N PRO A 204 -10.58 7.94 -5.69
CA PRO A 204 -10.63 7.80 -4.23
C PRO A 204 -9.23 7.91 -3.63
N THR A 205 -9.11 8.55 -2.46
CA THR A 205 -7.81 8.83 -1.85
C THR A 205 -7.56 8.06 -0.55
N TYR A 206 -6.31 8.09 -0.03
CA TYR A 206 -5.88 7.42 1.20
C TYR A 206 -4.75 8.17 1.92
#